data_AF-A0A958GZS8-F1
#
_entry.id   AF-A0A958GZS8-F1
#
_cell.length_a   1.000
_cell.length_b   1.000
_cell.length_c   1.000
_cell.angle_alpha   90.00
_cell.angle_beta   90.00
_cell.angle_gamma   90.00
#
_symmetry.space_group_name_H-M   'P 1'
#
loop_
_entity.id
_entity.type
_entity.pdbx_description
1 polymer ?
#
loop_
_entity_poly.entity_id
_entity_poly.type
_entity_poly.pdbx_seq_one_letter_code
_entity_poly.pdbx_strand_id
1 'polypeptide(L)' 'MTKTIAVIGGTGNQGPGLARRWAVSGQYTVIIGSRQAEKAERIAAELNEQIGQNLLHG' A
#
# COMPACT_ATOMS: atom_id res chain seq x y z
N MET A 1 8.07 -14.31 9.70
CA MET A 1 8.31 -13.93 8.30
C MET A 1 7.23 -12.96 7.88
N THR A 2 7.61 -11.79 7.37
CA THR A 2 6.67 -10.81 6.81
C THR A 2 6.20 -11.32 5.45
N LYS A 3 4.88 -11.38 5.22
CA LYS A 3 4.31 -11.84 3.95
C LYS A 3 4.03 -10.63 3.06
N THR A 4 4.14 -10.79 1.75
CA THR A 4 3.84 -9.71 0.81
C THR A 4 2.43 -9.87 0.24
N ILE A 5 1.67 -8.78 0.19
CA ILE A 5 0.35 -8.74 -0.47
C ILE A 5 0.39 -7.70 -1.60
N ALA A 6 -0.09 -8.08 -2.79
CA ALA A 6 -0.30 -7.15 -3.90
C ALA A 6 -1.78 -6.77 -4.01
N VAL A 7 -2.06 -5.46 -4.04
CA VAL A 7 -3.39 -4.88 -4.29
C VAL A 7 -3.43 -4.38 -5.73
N ILE A 8 -3.92 -5.21 -6.67
CA ILE A 8 -4.08 -4.79 -8.06
C ILE A 8 -5.25 -3.81 -8.19
N GLY A 9 -5.01 -2.65 -8.79
CA GLY A 9 -5.98 -1.55 -8.77
C GLY A 9 -6.06 -0.86 -7.40
N GLY A 10 -5.01 -0.95 -6.59
CA GLY A 10 -4.92 -0.40 -5.23
C GLY A 10 -4.99 1.11 -5.14
N THR A 11 -5.04 1.82 -6.28
CA THR A 11 -5.26 3.28 -6.35
C THR A 11 -6.72 3.68 -6.56
N GLY A 12 -7.65 2.73 -6.59
CA GLY A 12 -9.10 2.97 -6.62
C GLY A 12 -9.66 3.33 -5.24
N ASN A 13 -10.94 3.70 -5.17
CA ASN A 13 -11.57 4.27 -3.96
C ASN A 13 -11.38 3.44 -2.67
N GLN A 14 -11.32 2.11 -2.78
CA GLN A 14 -11.17 1.20 -1.65
C GLN A 14 -9.72 0.71 -1.43
N GLY A 15 -8.86 0.86 -2.44
CA GLY A 15 -7.51 0.33 -2.45
C GLY A 15 -6.64 0.87 -1.30
N PRO A 16 -6.57 2.20 -1.06
CA PRO A 16 -5.79 2.77 0.02
C PRO A 16 -6.23 2.28 1.40
N GLY A 17 -7.54 2.15 1.63
CA GLY A 17 -8.09 1.66 2.89
C GLY A 17 -7.71 0.21 3.19
N LEU A 18 -7.73 -0.67 2.17
CA LEU A 18 -7.29 -2.05 2.31
C LEU A 18 -5.78 -2.14 2.55
N ALA A 19 -4.99 -1.43 1.73
CA ALA A 19 -3.55 -1.40 1.82
C ALA A 19 -3.07 -0.94 3.21
N ARG A 20 -3.66 0.14 3.74
CA ARG A 20 -3.37 0.65 5.08
C ARG A 20 -3.67 -0.38 6.17
N ARG A 21 -4.83 -1.06 6.11
CA ARG A 21 -5.21 -2.05 7.15
C ARG A 21 -4.25 -3.24 7.19
N TRP A 22 -3.78 -3.72 6.05
CA TRP A 22 -2.79 -4.79 6.00
C TRP A 22 -1.41 -4.34 6.47
N ALA A 23 -0.97 -3.13 6.10
CA ALA A 23 0.29 -2.59 6.59
C ALA A 23 0.29 -2.40 8.12
N VAL A 24 -0.79 -1.81 8.67
CA VAL A 24 -0.93 -1.57 10.13
C VAL A 24 -1.03 -2.87 10.93
N SER A 25 -1.44 -3.98 10.33
CA SER A 25 -1.47 -5.26 11.04
C SER A 25 -0.07 -5.73 11.46
N GLY A 26 1.00 -5.16 10.87
CA GLY A 26 2.39 -5.43 11.23
C GLY A 26 2.92 -6.77 10.73
N GLN A 27 2.14 -7.51 9.94
CA GLN A 27 2.56 -8.80 9.36
C GLN A 27 2.80 -8.75 7.84
N TYR A 28 2.42 -7.66 7.18
CA TYR A 28 2.43 -7.58 5.72
C TYR A 28 3.17 -6.36 5.19
N THR A 29 3.98 -6.62 4.16
CA THR A 29 4.42 -5.60 3.21
C THR A 29 3.39 -5.55 2.08
N VAL A 30 2.98 -4.36 1.66
CA VAL A 30 1.90 -4.18 0.69
C VAL A 30 2.44 -3.54 -0.59
N ILE A 31 2.15 -4.15 -1.74
CA ILE A 31 2.42 -3.59 -3.07
C ILE A 31 1.10 -3.05 -3.64
N ILE A 32 1.08 -1.78 -4.03
CA ILE A 32 -0.08 -1.10 -4.60
C ILE A 32 0.07 -1.09 -6.11
N GLY A 33 -0.69 -1.92 -6.83
CA GLY A 33 -0.67 -1.94 -8.29
C GLY A 33 -1.57 -0.88 -8.92
N SER A 34 -1.10 -0.23 -9.98
CA SER A 34 -1.85 0.75 -10.77
C SER A 34 -1.51 0.67 -12.26
N ARG A 35 -2.39 1.23 -13.10
CA ARG A 35 -2.10 1.45 -14.53
C ARG A 35 -1.12 2.59 -14.78
N GLN A 36 -0.90 3.43 -13.76
CA GLN A 36 0.05 4.54 -13.76
C GLN A 36 0.93 4.35 -12.53
N ALA A 37 2.23 4.11 -12.72
CA ALA A 37 3.17 3.76 -11.66
C ALA A 37 3.29 4.90 -10.63
N GLU A 38 3.36 6.13 -11.12
CA GLU A 38 3.48 7.34 -10.31
C GLU A 38 2.28 7.52 -9.36
N LYS A 39 1.10 7.08 -9.79
CA LYS A 39 -0.11 7.11 -8.96
C LYS A 39 -0.03 6.10 -7.81
N ALA A 40 0.55 4.93 -8.06
CA ALA A 40 0.75 3.94 -7.02
C ALA A 40 1.82 4.39 -6.02
N GLU A 41 2.97 4.86 -6.52
CA GLU A 41 4.07 5.38 -5.68
C GLU A 41 3.60 6.51 -4.77
N ARG A 42 2.84 7.47 -5.30
CA ARG A 42 2.28 8.57 -4.51
C ARG A 42 1.38 8.07 -3.38
N ILE A 43 0.45 7.16 -3.68
CA ILE A 43 -0.46 6.60 -2.66
C ILE A 43 0.31 5.77 -1.62
N ALA A 44 1.31 5.00 -2.04
CA ALA A 44 2.15 4.24 -1.12
C ALA A 44 2.91 5.18 -0.16
N ALA A 45 3.48 6.28 -0.68
CA ALA A 45 4.16 7.29 0.11
C ALA A 45 3.22 7.97 1.13
N GLU A 46 2.05 8.43 0.68
CA GLU A 46 1.02 9.03 1.56
C GLU A 46 0.61 8.07 2.68
N LEU A 47 0.41 6.78 2.37
CA LEU A 47 0.03 5.78 3.36
C LEU A 47 1.16 5.46 4.34
N ASN A 48 2.41 5.38 3.86
CA ASN A 48 3.59 5.19 4.71
C ASN A 48 3.76 6.36 5.70
N GLU A 49 3.54 7.60 5.25
CA GLU A 49 3.55 8.79 6.12
C GLU A 49 2.46 8.70 7.19
N GLN A 50 1.23 8.30 6.81
CA GLN A 50 0.12 8.15 7.76
C GLN A 50 0.32 7.06 8.82
N ILE A 51 1.09 6.01 8.52
CA ILE A 51 1.32 4.89 9.46
C ILE A 51 2.68 4.99 10.17
N GLY A 52 3.56 5.93 9.76
CA GLY A 52 4.90 6.09 10.32
C GLY A 52 5.83 4.91 10.06
N GLN A 53 5.57 4.12 9.02
CA GLN A 53 6.35 2.93 8.65
C GLN A 53 6.46 2.84 7.14
N ASN A 54 7.56 2.26 6.64
CA ASN A 54 7.77 2.05 5.22
C ASN A 54 7.42 0.60 4.83
N LEU A 55 6.11 0.31 4.81
CA LEU A 55 5.57 -1.04 4.54
C LEU A 55 4.78 -1.11 3.23
N LEU A 56 4.50 0.03 2.60
CA LEU A 56 3.79 0.11 1.33
C LEU A 56 4.73 0.52 0.20
N HIS A 57 4.59 -0.14 -0.94
CA HIS A 57 5.31 0.15 -2.18
C HIS A 57 4.32 0.31 -3.32
N GLY A 58 4.54 1.26 -4.21
CA GLY A 58 3.71 1.50 -5.39
C GLY A 58 4.35 0.96 -6.66
#